data_AF-A0A2S9BN57-F1
#
_entry.id   AF-A0A2S9BN57-F1
#
_cell.length_a   1.000
_cell.length_b   1.000
_cell.length_c   1.000
_cell.angle_alpha   90.00
_cell.angle_beta   90.00
_cell.angle_gamma   90.00
#
_symmetry.space_group_name_H-M   'P 1'
#
loop_
_entity.id
_entity.type
_entity.pdbx_description
1 polymer ?
#
loop_
_entity_poly.entity_id
_entity_poly.type
_entity_poly.pdbx_seq_one_letter_code
_entity_poly.pdbx_strand_id
1 'polypeptide(L)'
;MYVSVEVITMLATAAATLVAIVSGFGWMITRMDARFEAQDVKLELRFDRIDRRFERVDERFERIDERFDRVDQRLRLVELEMTEVKIAVARLEGPTPRLMAAR
;
A
#
# COMPACT_ATOMS: atom_id res chain seq x y z
N MET A 1 -3.05 53.80 -55.90
CA MET A 1 -3.62 53.64 -54.55
C MET A 1 -2.45 53.51 -53.59
N TYR A 2 -2.04 54.60 -52.92
CA TYR A 2 -0.91 54.56 -51.99
C TYR A 2 -1.40 54.07 -50.62
N VAL A 3 -0.81 52.99 -50.10
CA VAL A 3 -1.01 52.56 -48.72
C VAL A 3 -0.38 53.62 -47.81
N SER A 4 -1.12 54.14 -46.83
CA SER A 4 -0.60 55.12 -45.89
C SER A 4 0.37 54.47 -44.91
N VAL A 5 1.36 55.24 -44.45
CA VAL A 5 2.36 54.78 -43.47
C VAL A 5 1.70 54.24 -42.20
N GLU A 6 0.58 54.83 -41.80
CA GLU A 6 -0.22 54.40 -40.64
C GLU A 6 -0.79 52.97 -40.78
N VAL A 7 -1.24 52.59 -41.97
CA VAL A 7 -1.73 51.22 -42.23
C VAL A 7 -0.60 50.21 -42.13
N ILE A 8 0.60 50.57 -42.61
CA ILE A 8 1.79 49.69 -42.54
C ILE A 8 2.22 49.49 -41.09
N THR A 9 2.27 50.55 -40.28
CA THR A 9 2.67 50.45 -38.87
C THR A 9 1.64 49.68 -38.04
N MET A 10 0.35 49.87 -38.29
CA MET A 10 -0.72 49.11 -37.63
C MET A 10 -0.65 47.60 -37.93
N LEU A 11 -0.37 47.24 -39.19
CA LEU A 11 -0.18 45.84 -39.57
C LEU A 11 1.10 45.25 -38.97
N ALA A 12 2.18 46.03 -38.92
CA ALA A 12 3.44 45.59 -38.33
C ALA A 12 3.30 45.35 -36.82
N THR A 13 2.60 46.22 -36.09
CA THR A 13 2.36 46.02 -34.65
C THR A 13 1.42 44.84 -34.40
N ALA A 14 0.37 44.68 -35.21
CA ALA A 14 -0.52 43.52 -35.12
C ALA A 14 0.23 42.20 -35.39
N ALA A 15 1.12 42.16 -36.37
CA ALA A 15 1.95 40.99 -36.63
C ALA A 15 2.94 40.71 -35.48
N ALA A 16 3.57 41.76 -34.93
CA ALA A 16 4.52 41.63 -33.83
C ALA A 16 3.85 41.10 -32.55
N THR A 17 2.64 41.57 -32.23
CA THR A 17 1.89 41.06 -31.06
C THR A 17 1.48 39.62 -31.25
N LEU A 18 1.04 39.21 -32.45
CA LEU A 18 0.74 37.83 -32.77
C LEU A 18 1.96 36.91 -32.61
N VAL A 19 3.12 37.32 -33.14
CA VAL A 19 4.38 36.55 -32.99
C VAL A 19 4.78 36.44 -31.51
N ALA A 20 4.65 37.51 -30.73
CA ALA A 20 4.94 37.49 -29.31
C ALA A 20 4.03 36.52 -28.53
N ILE A 21 2.73 36.49 -28.85
CA ILE A 21 1.76 35.57 -28.24
C ILE A 21 2.10 34.12 -28.59
N VAL A 22 2.34 33.82 -29.86
CA VAL A 22 2.67 32.46 -30.32
C VAL A 22 3.98 31.97 -29.70
N SER A 23 5.00 32.83 -29.65
CA SER A 23 6.29 32.51 -29.04
C SER A 23 6.16 32.30 -27.52
N GLY A 24 5.40 33.16 -26.84
CA GLY A 24 5.11 33.04 -25.41
C GLY A 24 4.35 31.75 -25.09
N PHE A 25 3.41 31.36 -25.95
CA PHE A 25 2.65 30.12 -25.81
C PHE A 25 3.53 28.88 -26.03
N GLY A 26 4.40 28.90 -27.05
CA GLY A 26 5.39 27.84 -27.26
C GLY A 26 6.32 27.65 -26.05
N TRP A 27 6.80 28.75 -25.47
CA TRP A 27 7.59 28.69 -24.23
C TRP A 27 6.78 28.16 -23.04
N MET A 28 5.52 28.56 -22.91
CA MET A 28 4.64 28.06 -21.83
C MET A 28 4.43 26.54 -21.94
N ILE A 29 4.20 26.01 -23.14
CA ILE A 29 4.04 24.56 -23.38
C ILE A 29 5.31 23.81 -22.96
N THR A 30 6.48 24.21 -23.48
CA THR A 30 7.74 23.51 -23.13
C THR A 30 8.04 23.56 -21.63
N ARG A 31 7.71 24.67 -20.95
CA ARG A 31 7.84 24.79 -19.50
C ARG A 31 6.84 23.91 -18.75
N MET A 32 5.65 23.75 -19.29
CA MET A 32 4.61 22.90 -18.73
C MET A 32 5.00 21.42 -18.87
N ASP A 33 5.50 21.00 -20.03
CA ASP A 33 5.98 19.64 -20.28
C ASP A 33 7.09 19.26 -19.30
N ALA A 34 8.08 20.13 -19.10
CA ALA A 34 9.15 19.89 -18.13
C ALA A 34 8.66 19.75 -16.69
N ARG A 35 7.57 20.45 -16.32
CA ARG A 35 6.96 20.33 -14.99
C ARG A 35 6.18 19.02 -14.84
N PHE A 36 5.49 18.58 -15.89
CA PHE A 36 4.79 17.32 -15.90
C PHE A 36 5.75 16.13 -15.81
N GLU A 37 6.83 16.13 -16.60
CA GLU A 37 7.86 15.09 -16.53
C GLU A 37 8.47 14.99 -15.12
N ALA A 38 8.78 16.14 -14.50
CA ALA A 38 9.27 16.16 -13.12
C ALA A 38 8.23 15.65 -12.09
N GLN A 39 6.94 15.85 -12.35
CA GLN A 39 5.87 15.32 -11.52
C GLN A 39 5.72 13.80 -11.71
N ASP A 40 5.80 13.31 -12.94
CA ASP A 40 5.69 11.88 -13.26
C ASP A 40 6.83 11.09 -12.60
N VAL A 41 8.07 11.56 -12.72
CA VAL A 41 9.23 10.96 -12.04
C VAL A 41 9.04 10.94 -10.52
N LYS A 42 8.49 12.02 -9.94
CA LYS A 42 8.22 12.08 -8.50
C LYS A 42 7.12 11.11 -8.09
N LEU A 43 6.11 10.89 -8.93
CA LEU A 43 5.04 9.92 -8.68
C LEU A 43 5.59 8.49 -8.77
N GLU A 44 6.38 8.18 -9.79
CA GLU A 44 7.05 6.88 -9.95
C GLU A 44 7.90 6.54 -8.72
N LEU A 45 8.76 7.46 -8.27
CA LEU A 45 9.56 7.27 -7.05
C LEU A 45 8.72 7.08 -5.77
N ARG A 46 7.50 7.63 -5.73
CA ARG A 46 6.58 7.43 -4.60
C ARG A 46 5.92 6.07 -4.67
N PHE A 47 5.53 5.61 -5.85
CA PHE A 47 4.97 4.28 -6.05
C PHE A 47 6.00 3.20 -5.73
N ASP A 48 7.24 3.31 -6.21
CA ASP A 48 8.33 2.39 -5.86
C ASP A 48 8.54 2.28 -4.34
N ARG A 49 8.43 3.41 -3.63
CA ARG A 49 8.54 3.42 -2.17
C ARG A 49 7.36 2.73 -1.50
N ILE A 50 6.17 2.89 -2.05
CA ILE A 50 4.95 2.23 -1.56
C ILE A 50 5.09 0.71 -1.78
N ASP A 51 5.55 0.28 -2.94
CA ASP A 51 5.73 -1.14 -3.27
C ASP A 51 6.73 -1.81 -2.31
N ARG A 52 7.90 -1.20 -2.09
CA ARG A 52 8.87 -1.71 -1.09
C ARG A 52 8.31 -1.76 0.34
N ARG A 53 7.37 -0.88 0.67
CA ARG A 53 6.71 -0.89 1.98
C ARG A 53 5.71 -2.04 2.06
N PHE A 54 4.99 -2.34 0.98
CA PHE A 54 4.08 -3.48 0.91
C PHE A 54 4.84 -4.81 0.96
N GLU A 55 5.96 -4.96 0.24
CA GLU A 55 6.82 -6.15 0.35
C GLU A 55 7.23 -6.43 1.81
N ARG A 56 7.65 -5.39 2.54
CA ARG A 56 7.98 -5.51 3.97
C ARG A 56 6.77 -5.86 4.85
N VAL A 57 5.58 -5.43 4.46
CA VAL A 57 4.35 -5.79 5.17
C VAL A 57 4.05 -7.26 4.95
N ASP A 58 4.19 -7.75 3.72
CA ASP A 58 3.98 -9.15 3.36
C ASP A 58 4.96 -10.07 4.12
N GLU A 59 6.25 -9.76 4.14
CA GLU A 59 7.26 -10.49 4.92
C GLU A 59 6.91 -10.56 6.43
N ARG A 60 6.31 -9.50 6.96
CA ARG A 60 5.88 -9.46 8.37
C ARG A 60 4.66 -10.34 8.60
N PHE A 61 3.73 -10.40 7.64
CA PHE A 61 2.56 -11.27 7.73
C PHE A 61 2.96 -12.73 7.64
N GLU A 62 3.86 -13.12 6.72
CA GLU A 62 4.40 -14.48 6.67
C GLU A 62 5.02 -14.91 8.00
N ARG A 63 5.81 -14.03 8.63
CA ARG A 63 6.38 -14.31 9.96
C ARG A 63 5.32 -14.43 11.06
N ILE A 64 4.21 -13.69 10.94
CA ILE A 64 3.09 -13.80 11.88
C ILE A 64 2.40 -15.14 11.70
N ASP A 65 2.14 -15.56 10.46
CA ASP A 65 1.52 -16.85 10.15
C ASP A 65 2.35 -18.02 10.71
N GLU A 66 3.67 -18.02 10.48
CA GLU A 66 4.56 -19.03 11.08
C GLU A 66 4.50 -19.06 12.62
N ARG A 67 4.32 -17.89 13.26
CA ARG A 67 4.20 -17.82 14.72
C ARG A 67 2.86 -18.40 15.17
N PHE A 68 1.78 -18.14 14.44
CA PHE A 68 0.48 -18.73 14.73
C PHE A 68 0.51 -20.25 14.55
N ASP A 69 1.12 -20.77 13.48
CA ASP A 69 1.29 -22.21 13.29
C ASP A 69 2.03 -22.87 14.47
N ARG A 70 3.10 -22.23 14.96
CA ARG A 70 3.84 -22.71 16.14
C ARG A 70 2.99 -22.66 17.42
N VAL A 71 2.15 -21.65 17.59
CA VAL A 71 1.23 -21.55 18.73
C VAL A 71 0.19 -22.67 18.66
N ASP A 72 -0.41 -22.90 17.51
CA ASP A 72 -1.41 -23.94 17.29
C ASP A 72 -0.83 -25.33 17.56
N GLN A 73 0.41 -25.60 17.13
CA GLN A 73 1.10 -26.84 17.44
C GLN A 73 1.29 -27.04 18.95
N ARG A 74 1.70 -25.99 19.67
CA ARG A 74 1.87 -26.04 21.13
C ARG A 74 0.55 -26.25 21.85
N LEU A 75 -0.51 -25.60 21.41
CA LEU A 75 -1.84 -25.77 21.99
C LEU A 75 -2.35 -27.21 21.82
N ARG A 76 -2.18 -27.80 20.63
CA ARG A 76 -2.51 -29.22 20.40
C ARG A 76 -1.73 -30.16 21.33
N LEU A 77 -0.45 -29.90 21.54
CA LEU A 77 0.36 -30.69 22.47
C LEU A 77 -0.15 -30.58 23.91
N VAL A 78 -0.49 -29.37 24.36
CA VAL A 78 -1.07 -29.15 25.69
C VAL A 78 -2.42 -29.88 25.83
N GLU A 79 -3.27 -29.88 24.80
CA GLU A 79 -4.54 -30.61 24.81
C GLU A 79 -4.35 -32.12 24.98
N LEU A 80 -3.33 -32.69 24.34
CA LEU A 80 -2.95 -34.09 24.49
C LEU A 80 -2.46 -34.40 25.90
N GLU A 81 -1.51 -33.61 26.41
CA GLU A 81 -1.00 -33.78 27.78
C GLU A 81 -2.12 -33.64 28.83
N MET A 82 -3.03 -32.69 28.66
CA MET A 82 -4.21 -32.54 29.51
C MET A 82 -5.14 -33.74 29.46
N THR A 83 -5.24 -34.40 28.30
CA THR A 83 -6.02 -35.63 28.16
C THR A 83 -5.38 -36.78 28.94
N GLU A 84 -4.06 -36.93 28.84
CA GLU A 84 -3.31 -37.93 29.61
C GLU A 84 -3.43 -37.70 31.12
N VAL A 85 -3.31 -36.46 31.58
CA VAL A 85 -3.51 -36.09 32.99
C VAL A 85 -4.91 -36.44 33.46
N LYS A 86 -5.96 -36.12 32.68
CA LYS A 86 -7.35 -36.49 33.02
C LYS A 86 -7.53 -38.00 33.17
N ILE A 87 -6.90 -38.79 32.30
CA ILE A 87 -6.93 -40.26 32.38
C ILE A 87 -6.21 -40.74 33.64
N ALA A 88 -5.05 -40.17 33.97
CA ALA A 88 -4.29 -40.53 35.17
C ALA A 88 -5.08 -40.23 36.46
N VAL A 89 -5.74 -39.08 36.52
CA VAL A 89 -6.61 -38.69 37.64
C VAL A 89 -7.79 -39.65 37.78
N ALA A 90 -8.48 -40.00 36.69
CA ALA A 90 -9.60 -40.94 36.73
C ALA A 90 -9.19 -42.33 37.25
N ARG A 91 -7.95 -42.77 36.95
CA ARG A 91 -7.41 -44.03 37.49
C ARG A 91 -7.10 -43.95 38.99
N LEU A 92 -6.70 -42.78 39.50
CA LEU A 92 -6.42 -42.56 40.92
C LEU A 92 -7.69 -42.43 41.77
N GLU A 93 -8.72 -41.74 41.27
CA GLU A 93 -9.98 -41.54 42.01
C GLU A 93 -10.77 -42.85 42.18
N GLY A 94 -10.71 -43.74 41.19
CA GLY A 94 -11.39 -45.04 41.22
C GLY A 94 -12.94 -44.92 41.20
N PRO A 95 -13.66 -46.03 40.97
CA PRO A 95 -15.11 -46.01 40.98
C PRO A 95 -15.65 -45.70 42.38
N THR A 96 -16.62 -44.78 42.47
CA THR A 96 -17.28 -44.43 43.74
C THR A 96 -17.82 -45.71 44.41
N PRO A 97 -17.48 -45.97 45.69
CA PRO A 97 -17.98 -47.14 46.39
C PRO A 97 -19.50 -47.12 46.37
N ARG A 98 -20.12 -48.15 45.78
CA ARG A 98 -21.55 -48.39 45.96
C ARG A 98 -21.73 -48.75 47.43
N LEU A 99 -22.07 -47.76 48.24
CA LEU A 99 -22.60 -47.99 49.58
C LEU A 99 -23.90 -48.76 49.37
N MET A 100 -23.81 -50.09 49.42
CA MET A 100 -24.98 -50.94 49.57
C MET A 100 -25.57 -50.55 50.92
N ALA A 101 -26.64 -49.75 50.89
CA ALA A 101 -27.44 -49.49 52.08
C ALA A 101 -27.98 -50.84 52.55
N ALA A 102 -27.27 -51.45 53.51
CA ALA A 102 -27.75 -52.61 54.23
C ALA A 102 -28.98 -52.16 55.02
N ARG A 103 -30.05 -52.91 54.78
CA ARG A 103 -31.43 -52.68 55.22
C ARG A 103 -31.59 -52.76 56.73
#